data_AF-A0A9L0S4Z5-F1
#
_entry.id   AF-A0A9L0S4Z5-F1
#
_cell.length_a   1.000
_cell.length_b   1.000
_cell.length_c   1.000
_cell.angle_alpha   90.00
_cell.angle_beta   90.00
_cell.angle_gamma   90.00
#
_symmetry.space_group_name_H-M   'P 1'
#
loop_
_entity.id
_entity.type
_entity.pdbx_description
1 polymer ?
#
loop_
_entity_poly.entity_id
_entity_poly.type
_entity_poly.pdbx_seq_one_letter_code
_entity_poly.pdbx_strand_id
1 'polypeptide(L)'
;MVKKSSMAAAGKEPGRAPGTQAAIAAASCCAKRGTRHTSSPGNQLSRTSAQSRGVPSPTPPRARRTDVTPGSPMAAGGGHGRGSWGSHGETAAYGAEGRGLEAPLANGRARLNNSRRGAVTAEGTVCGIECCPRRGGPQRAMLRRALRLGLGRGLLGRGLGTWRGDSTLDWDGKVSDIKKKIQSVLPGGAWNPLYDTSHLPPEHSDVVIVGGGVLGLSVAYWLKRLEKRRGAIQVLVVERDYTYSQASTGLSVGGIRQQFSLPENIQLSLFSVDFLRNINEYLAVVDDPPLDLQFNPSGYLLLASEKGAAIMENNVKVQRQEGAKVCLMSPEQLRNKFPWINTEGVALASYGLEDEGWFDPWCLLQGLRRKVQSMGVLFCHGEVTRFISSSNRMETASGEEVTLKRIHEVHVKMDRSLEYQPVECAIVINAAGAWSGQIAELAGIGKGPPGTLQGTKLPVEPRKRYVYLWHCPQGPGLETPFVIDSSGAYFRREGLGNNYLGSCSPTELSPQEEEPDPGNLEVDHGFFQDKVWPHLAQRVPAFETLKVRSAWAGYYDYNTFDQNGVVGPHPLVVNMYFATGFSGHGLQQAPAVGRAVAEMVLEGSFQTIDLNPFLFSRFYLGEKVQEHNII
;
A
#
# COMPACT_ATOMS: atom_id res chain seq x y z
N MET A 1 19.50 13.29 -66.23
CA MET A 1 20.60 13.18 -67.22
C MET A 1 21.95 13.22 -66.51
N VAL A 2 23.04 12.80 -67.16
CA VAL A 2 24.35 12.53 -66.52
C VAL A 2 25.44 13.52 -66.94
N LYS A 3 26.19 14.04 -65.96
CA LYS A 3 27.63 14.42 -65.96
C LYS A 3 27.97 14.71 -64.48
N LYS A 4 28.87 14.01 -63.77
CA LYS A 4 30.32 13.74 -63.97
C LYS A 4 31.15 15.00 -64.22
N SER A 5 32.05 15.32 -63.30
CA SER A 5 33.50 15.06 -63.43
C SER A 5 34.31 15.37 -62.15
N SER A 6 35.34 14.54 -61.89
CA SER A 6 36.72 14.85 -61.41
C SER A 6 36.97 15.69 -60.14
N MET A 7 38.02 15.47 -59.33
CA MET A 7 39.13 14.48 -59.27
C MET A 7 39.65 14.46 -57.80
N ALA A 8 40.06 13.34 -57.19
CA ALA A 8 41.40 12.68 -57.23
C ALA A 8 42.58 13.54 -56.67
N ALA A 9 43.59 13.02 -55.96
CA ALA A 9 43.76 11.73 -55.24
C ALA A 9 45.09 11.72 -54.42
N ALA A 10 45.19 10.82 -53.43
CA ALA A 10 46.41 10.33 -52.74
C ALA A 10 47.28 11.36 -51.93
N GLY A 11 48.10 10.95 -50.94
CA GLY A 11 48.21 9.64 -50.28
C GLY A 11 49.59 9.38 -49.60
N LYS A 12 49.67 8.29 -48.81
CA LYS A 12 50.83 7.68 -48.08
C LYS A 12 51.08 8.06 -46.61
N GLU A 13 51.64 7.07 -45.92
CA GLU A 13 51.97 6.95 -44.49
C GLU A 13 53.52 6.98 -44.29
N PRO A 14 54.13 6.54 -43.17
CA PRO A 14 53.76 6.59 -41.74
C PRO A 14 54.86 7.26 -40.85
N GLY A 15 54.60 7.48 -39.55
CA GLY A 15 55.59 7.93 -38.55
C GLY A 15 55.27 7.41 -37.14
N ARG A 16 56.26 7.27 -36.23
CA ARG A 16 56.13 6.42 -35.02
C ARG A 16 56.76 6.99 -33.72
N ALA A 17 55.91 7.23 -32.71
CA ALA A 17 56.20 7.36 -31.25
C ALA A 17 57.07 8.57 -30.79
N PRO A 18 57.22 8.88 -29.48
CA PRO A 18 56.60 8.28 -28.27
C PRO A 18 55.96 9.27 -27.24
N GLY A 19 55.21 8.75 -26.25
CA GLY A 19 54.82 9.45 -24.99
C GLY A 19 53.49 10.23 -25.01
N THR A 20 52.75 10.43 -23.91
CA THR A 20 52.90 9.95 -22.52
C THR A 20 51.53 9.87 -21.80
N GLN A 21 51.36 8.87 -20.92
CA GLN A 21 50.35 8.67 -19.86
C GLN A 21 49.08 9.57 -19.75
N ALA A 22 47.91 8.93 -19.78
CA ALA A 22 46.88 9.00 -18.72
C ALA A 22 45.94 7.77 -18.86
N ALA A 23 45.29 7.32 -17.77
CA ALA A 23 44.53 6.07 -17.76
C ALA A 23 43.07 6.24 -17.29
N ILE A 24 42.15 5.50 -17.91
CA ILE A 24 40.81 5.23 -17.38
C ILE A 24 40.62 3.71 -17.40
N ALA A 25 40.55 3.10 -16.21
CA ALA A 25 40.30 1.68 -16.05
C ALA A 25 39.57 1.41 -14.72
N ALA A 26 38.28 1.12 -14.80
CA ALA A 26 37.46 0.66 -13.68
C ALA A 26 36.27 -0.15 -14.21
N ALA A 27 36.47 -1.43 -14.49
CA ALA A 27 35.42 -2.35 -14.95
C ALA A 27 35.47 -3.67 -14.18
N SER A 28 34.31 -4.05 -13.64
CA SER A 28 33.92 -5.40 -13.19
C SER A 28 34.97 -6.27 -12.46
N CYS A 29 34.89 -6.31 -11.12
CA CYS A 29 35.37 -7.47 -10.37
C CYS A 29 34.64 -7.62 -9.03
N CYS A 30 33.78 -8.64 -8.91
CA CYS A 30 33.31 -9.11 -7.59
C CYS A 30 32.88 -10.58 -7.65
N ALA A 31 33.85 -11.50 -7.58
CA ALA A 31 33.59 -12.94 -7.42
C ALA A 31 34.73 -13.67 -6.68
N LYS A 32 34.35 -14.42 -5.63
CA LYS A 32 35.11 -15.50 -4.95
C LYS A 32 36.41 -15.17 -4.18
N ARG A 33 36.30 -15.18 -2.83
CA ARG A 33 37.23 -15.83 -1.88
C ARG A 33 36.42 -16.31 -0.65
N GLY A 34 36.69 -17.44 0.03
CA GLY A 34 37.44 -18.63 -0.40
C GLY A 34 38.33 -19.31 0.66
N THR A 35 37.86 -20.39 1.31
CA THR A 35 38.62 -21.38 2.13
C THR A 35 37.83 -22.71 2.11
N ARG A 36 38.29 -23.91 1.70
CA ARG A 36 39.51 -24.74 1.90
C ARG A 36 39.65 -25.45 3.26
N HIS A 37 39.41 -26.77 3.26
CA HIS A 37 40.16 -27.83 3.97
C HIS A 37 39.73 -29.21 3.37
N THR A 38 40.64 -30.03 2.79
CA THR A 38 41.15 -31.34 3.30
C THR A 38 40.08 -32.34 3.79
N SER A 39 40.02 -33.62 3.36
CA SER A 39 41.04 -34.52 2.77
C SER A 39 40.43 -35.65 1.87
N SER A 40 41.27 -36.58 1.36
CA SER A 40 41.00 -37.62 0.34
C SER A 40 40.78 -39.04 0.95
N PRO A 41 40.71 -40.16 0.18
CA PRO A 41 39.78 -40.56 -0.90
C PRO A 41 39.19 -41.99 -0.71
N GLY A 42 38.35 -42.49 -1.64
CA GLY A 42 38.05 -43.94 -1.69
C GLY A 42 37.11 -44.45 -2.82
N ASN A 43 37.59 -45.44 -3.59
CA ASN A 43 36.90 -46.48 -4.40
C ASN A 43 35.77 -46.09 -5.40
N GLN A 44 35.97 -46.34 -6.72
CA GLN A 44 35.69 -47.59 -7.49
C GLN A 44 34.19 -47.77 -7.86
N LEU A 45 33.80 -47.78 -9.14
CA LEU A 45 33.74 -48.94 -10.06
C LEU A 45 32.78 -50.07 -9.57
N SER A 46 31.85 -50.63 -10.35
CA SER A 46 31.43 -50.35 -11.76
C SER A 46 30.20 -51.21 -12.18
N ARG A 47 29.73 -50.99 -13.43
CA ARG A 47 29.09 -51.97 -14.37
C ARG A 47 27.59 -52.35 -14.27
N THR A 48 26.98 -52.37 -15.47
CA THR A 48 25.94 -53.29 -16.01
C THR A 48 24.52 -53.29 -15.43
N SER A 49 23.45 -53.55 -16.20
CA SER A 49 23.29 -53.80 -17.66
C SER A 49 21.86 -53.44 -18.14
N ALA A 50 21.64 -53.36 -19.45
CA ALA A 50 20.34 -53.04 -20.07
C ALA A 50 19.61 -54.29 -20.64
N GLN A 51 18.42 -54.06 -21.22
CA GLN A 51 17.52 -55.00 -21.93
C GLN A 51 16.51 -55.78 -21.04
N SER A 52 15.23 -56.00 -21.41
CA SER A 52 14.44 -55.44 -22.55
C SER A 52 12.92 -55.73 -22.48
N ARG A 53 12.11 -54.88 -23.16
CA ARG A 53 10.76 -55.11 -23.76
C ARG A 53 9.54 -55.43 -22.85
N GLY A 54 8.42 -54.74 -23.10
CA GLY A 54 7.06 -55.18 -22.68
C GLY A 54 6.04 -54.04 -22.50
N VAL A 55 4.99 -54.00 -23.33
CA VAL A 55 3.84 -53.04 -23.32
C VAL A 55 2.56 -53.88 -23.10
N PRO A 56 1.60 -53.53 -22.21
CA PRO A 56 0.54 -52.56 -22.58
C PRO A 56 -0.10 -51.71 -21.45
N SER A 57 -1.03 -50.85 -21.87
CA SER A 57 -1.84 -49.87 -21.13
C SER A 57 -3.10 -50.43 -20.42
N PRO A 58 -3.63 -49.73 -19.40
CA PRO A 58 -5.02 -49.89 -18.94
C PRO A 58 -5.89 -48.61 -19.04
N THR A 59 -7.21 -48.81 -19.21
CA THR A 59 -8.30 -47.82 -19.08
C THR A 59 -9.14 -48.09 -17.81
N PRO A 60 -10.06 -47.19 -17.38
CA PRO A 60 -10.46 -47.10 -15.96
C PRO A 60 -11.59 -48.04 -15.50
N PRO A 61 -11.73 -48.27 -14.18
CA PRO A 61 -12.79 -49.08 -13.58
C PRO A 61 -14.13 -48.34 -13.42
N ARG A 62 -15.23 -49.11 -13.28
CA ARG A 62 -16.60 -48.63 -13.00
C ARG A 62 -17.15 -49.29 -11.73
N ALA A 63 -18.17 -48.68 -11.11
CA ALA A 63 -18.67 -49.01 -9.77
C ALA A 63 -19.36 -50.38 -9.62
N ARG A 64 -19.58 -50.79 -8.36
CA ARG A 64 -20.57 -51.82 -7.95
C ARG A 64 -21.34 -51.38 -6.70
N ARG A 65 -22.60 -51.80 -6.61
CA ARG A 65 -23.43 -51.89 -5.38
C ARG A 65 -23.54 -53.36 -4.95
N THR A 66 -23.96 -53.59 -3.71
CA THR A 66 -24.73 -54.77 -3.28
C THR A 66 -25.70 -54.38 -2.17
N ASP A 67 -26.98 -54.73 -2.32
CA ASP A 67 -28.06 -54.48 -1.35
C ASP A 67 -28.41 -55.78 -0.57
N VAL A 68 -28.86 -55.67 0.70
CA VAL A 68 -29.53 -56.74 1.46
C VAL A 68 -30.63 -56.15 2.37
N THR A 69 -31.76 -56.85 2.46
CA THR A 69 -32.98 -56.55 3.26
C THR A 69 -33.44 -57.84 3.99
N PRO A 70 -34.61 -57.98 4.67
CA PRO A 70 -35.68 -57.02 5.05
C PRO A 70 -36.13 -57.11 6.54
N GLY A 71 -37.14 -56.32 6.95
CA GLY A 71 -37.86 -56.51 8.23
C GLY A 71 -38.93 -55.45 8.55
N SER A 72 -40.14 -55.88 8.92
CA SER A 72 -41.33 -55.05 9.29
C SER A 72 -42.20 -55.85 10.30
N PRO A 73 -43.14 -55.27 11.10
CA PRO A 73 -44.13 -54.26 10.65
C PRO A 73 -44.71 -53.24 11.70
N MET A 74 -45.62 -52.38 11.20
CA MET A 74 -46.83 -51.78 11.83
C MET A 74 -46.75 -50.79 13.02
N ALA A 75 -47.34 -49.58 12.83
CA ALA A 75 -48.61 -49.18 13.48
C ALA A 75 -49.32 -47.96 12.84
N ALA A 76 -50.62 -48.12 12.55
CA ALA A 76 -51.76 -47.16 12.51
C ALA A 76 -51.66 -45.70 11.95
N GLY A 77 -52.52 -45.41 10.95
CA GLY A 77 -53.29 -44.16 10.81
C GLY A 77 -52.73 -43.06 9.87
N GLY A 78 -53.49 -42.44 8.95
CA GLY A 78 -54.85 -42.76 8.45
C GLY A 78 -55.60 -41.53 7.90
N GLY A 79 -55.83 -41.44 6.58
CA GLY A 79 -56.63 -40.38 5.96
C GLY A 79 -56.58 -40.35 4.42
N HIS A 80 -57.72 -40.22 3.74
CA HIS A 80 -57.82 -40.12 2.28
C HIS A 80 -58.09 -38.68 1.82
N GLY A 81 -57.57 -38.32 0.64
CA GLY A 81 -57.94 -37.13 -0.14
C GLY A 81 -57.52 -37.34 -1.61
N ARG A 82 -58.29 -36.82 -2.58
CA ARG A 82 -58.08 -37.11 -4.01
C ARG A 82 -57.84 -35.87 -4.86
N GLY A 83 -56.89 -35.96 -5.78
CA GLY A 83 -56.90 -35.22 -7.06
C GLY A 83 -56.33 -33.79 -7.04
N SER A 84 -56.21 -33.11 -8.18
CA SER A 84 -56.39 -33.59 -9.57
C SER A 84 -55.96 -32.53 -10.61
N TRP A 85 -54.78 -32.68 -11.23
CA TRP A 85 -54.32 -31.93 -12.44
C TRP A 85 -54.19 -30.39 -12.23
N GLY A 86 -53.46 -29.62 -13.03
CA GLY A 86 -52.52 -29.96 -14.11
C GLY A 86 -52.66 -29.00 -15.31
N SER A 87 -51.77 -28.02 -15.45
CA SER A 87 -51.69 -27.15 -16.65
C SER A 87 -50.29 -26.54 -16.80
N HIS A 88 -49.76 -26.49 -18.03
CA HIS A 88 -48.65 -25.62 -18.44
C HIS A 88 -49.21 -24.34 -19.10
N GLY A 89 -48.38 -23.33 -19.40
CA GLY A 89 -48.75 -22.33 -20.41
C GLY A 89 -48.15 -20.93 -20.31
N GLU A 90 -46.91 -20.78 -20.80
CA GLU A 90 -46.44 -19.73 -21.73
C GLU A 90 -46.83 -18.22 -21.59
N THR A 91 -45.77 -17.41 -21.49
CA THR A 91 -45.48 -16.16 -22.24
C THR A 91 -46.42 -14.92 -22.20
N ALA A 92 -45.96 -13.93 -21.42
CA ALA A 92 -45.43 -12.64 -21.93
C ALA A 92 -46.34 -11.49 -22.45
N ALA A 93 -45.68 -10.33 -22.54
CA ALA A 93 -46.02 -9.08 -23.25
C ALA A 93 -46.93 -8.03 -22.57
N TYR A 94 -46.37 -6.82 -22.53
CA TYR A 94 -46.92 -5.53 -22.12
C TYR A 94 -48.29 -5.15 -22.70
N GLY A 95 -49.09 -4.45 -21.90
CA GLY A 95 -50.23 -3.61 -22.30
C GLY A 95 -50.35 -2.42 -21.33
N ALA A 96 -50.90 -1.29 -21.78
CA ALA A 96 -50.88 -0.01 -21.03
C ALA A 96 -52.28 0.51 -20.65
N GLU A 97 -52.32 1.73 -20.06
CA GLU A 97 -53.49 2.47 -19.56
C GLU A 97 -54.10 1.93 -18.24
N GLY A 98 -54.64 2.76 -17.33
CA GLY A 98 -54.66 4.23 -17.30
C GLY A 98 -55.59 4.78 -16.18
N ARG A 99 -55.45 6.07 -15.85
CA ARG A 99 -56.10 6.80 -14.72
C ARG A 99 -55.50 6.42 -13.34
N GLY A 100 -55.26 7.33 -12.39
CA GLY A 100 -55.34 8.80 -12.42
C GLY A 100 -56.21 9.37 -11.29
N LEU A 101 -55.60 10.03 -10.31
CA LEU A 101 -56.22 10.92 -9.31
C LEU A 101 -55.12 11.79 -8.66
N GLU A 102 -55.42 13.05 -8.35
CA GLU A 102 -54.42 14.06 -7.94
C GLU A 102 -54.56 14.51 -6.47
N ALA A 103 -53.40 14.84 -5.87
CA ALA A 103 -53.23 15.88 -4.85
C ALA A 103 -53.89 15.69 -3.44
N PRO A 104 -53.52 16.49 -2.41
CA PRO A 104 -52.45 17.50 -2.36
C PRO A 104 -51.32 17.22 -1.35
N LEU A 105 -50.15 17.80 -1.61
CA LEU A 105 -49.07 17.94 -0.61
C LEU A 105 -49.17 19.31 0.10
N ALA A 106 -48.96 19.33 1.42
CA ALA A 106 -48.92 20.55 2.22
C ALA A 106 -47.48 21.00 2.52
N ASN A 107 -47.24 22.31 2.56
CA ASN A 107 -45.91 22.90 2.74
C ASN A 107 -45.45 22.94 4.21
N GLY A 108 -44.14 22.80 4.44
CA GLY A 108 -43.56 22.82 5.80
C GLY A 108 -42.04 22.96 5.85
N ARG A 109 -41.44 24.00 5.25
CA ARG A 109 -40.02 24.37 5.48
C ARG A 109 -39.90 25.79 6.02
N ALA A 110 -39.47 25.91 7.28
CA ALA A 110 -39.16 27.18 7.90
C ALA A 110 -37.83 27.76 7.34
N ARG A 111 -37.78 29.08 7.15
CA ARG A 111 -36.53 29.82 6.92
C ARG A 111 -36.05 30.43 8.23
N LEU A 112 -34.74 30.45 8.45
CA LEU A 112 -34.11 31.44 9.33
C LEU A 112 -33.22 32.34 8.48
N ASN A 113 -33.44 33.64 8.58
CA ASN A 113 -32.57 34.64 7.98
C ASN A 113 -31.32 34.82 8.85
N ASN A 114 -30.18 35.05 8.23
CA ASN A 114 -29.38 36.18 8.68
C ASN A 114 -28.72 36.88 7.49
N SER A 115 -28.48 38.19 7.62
CA SER A 115 -28.01 39.01 6.50
C SER A 115 -27.19 40.19 6.98
N ARG A 116 -26.06 40.45 6.33
CA ARG A 116 -25.49 41.80 6.17
C ARG A 116 -24.77 41.89 4.83
N ARG A 117 -24.88 43.07 4.19
CA ARG A 117 -24.35 43.34 2.85
C ARG A 117 -22.96 43.97 2.95
N GLY A 118 -22.15 43.77 1.91
CA GLY A 118 -20.93 44.52 1.66
C GLY A 118 -20.50 44.27 0.21
N ALA A 119 -21.00 45.09 -0.72
CA ALA A 119 -20.71 44.96 -2.14
C ALA A 119 -20.32 46.32 -2.72
N VAL A 120 -19.21 46.36 -3.45
CA VAL A 120 -18.76 47.45 -4.32
C VAL A 120 -18.26 46.81 -5.61
N THR A 121 -18.53 47.43 -6.74
CA THR A 121 -18.36 46.84 -8.08
C THR A 121 -17.12 47.35 -8.80
N ALA A 122 -16.57 46.49 -9.66
CA ALA A 122 -15.89 46.75 -10.94
C ALA A 122 -15.09 48.05 -11.12
N GLU A 123 -13.81 47.91 -11.51
CA GLU A 123 -13.39 48.00 -12.92
C GLU A 123 -11.94 47.49 -13.05
N GLY A 124 -11.38 47.40 -14.27
CA GLY A 124 -10.02 46.93 -14.49
C GLY A 124 -9.33 47.67 -15.66
N THR A 125 -8.01 47.56 -15.77
CA THR A 125 -7.21 47.92 -16.97
C THR A 125 -5.81 47.32 -16.88
N VAL A 126 -5.17 47.09 -18.03
CA VAL A 126 -3.85 46.48 -18.22
C VAL A 126 -2.71 47.49 -17.96
N CYS A 127 -1.67 47.06 -17.24
CA CYS A 127 -0.29 47.46 -17.52
C CYS A 127 0.71 46.43 -16.95
N GLY A 128 1.75 46.11 -17.72
CA GLY A 128 2.89 45.30 -17.29
C GLY A 128 4.19 46.07 -17.49
N ILE A 129 5.16 45.88 -16.59
CA ILE A 129 6.52 46.44 -16.71
C ILE A 129 7.51 45.36 -16.28
N GLU A 130 8.50 45.08 -17.14
CA GLU A 130 9.66 44.23 -16.82
C GLU A 130 10.73 45.04 -16.05
N CYS A 131 11.48 44.39 -15.16
CA CYS A 131 12.94 44.60 -15.08
C CYS A 131 13.68 43.54 -14.25
N CYS A 132 14.97 43.35 -14.55
CA CYS A 132 15.81 42.26 -14.04
C CYS A 132 16.67 42.62 -12.79
N PRO A 133 17.25 41.63 -12.10
CA PRO A 133 17.82 41.80 -10.75
C PRO A 133 19.34 42.08 -10.68
N ARG A 134 19.81 42.58 -9.53
CA ARG A 134 21.22 42.58 -9.08
C ARG A 134 21.27 42.29 -7.57
N ARG A 135 21.87 41.18 -7.13
CA ARG A 135 23.29 41.00 -6.71
C ARG A 135 23.71 41.84 -5.50
N GLY A 136 24.10 41.18 -4.39
CA GLY A 136 25.00 41.77 -3.39
C GLY A 136 24.79 41.35 -1.93
N GLY A 137 25.68 40.50 -1.41
CA GLY A 137 26.11 40.51 0.01
C GLY A 137 27.65 40.52 0.03
N PRO A 138 28.35 40.26 1.15
CA PRO A 138 27.88 40.06 2.54
C PRO A 138 28.66 40.95 3.57
N GLN A 139 28.35 40.89 4.87
CA GLN A 139 29.36 41.01 5.96
C GLN A 139 28.84 40.59 7.36
N ARG A 140 29.72 40.60 8.37
CA ARG A 140 29.54 40.02 9.73
C ARG A 140 29.88 41.02 10.87
N ALA A 141 29.28 40.75 12.05
CA ALA A 141 29.88 40.80 13.41
C ALA A 141 29.81 42.06 14.31
N MET A 142 29.77 41.76 15.62
CA MET A 142 29.93 42.61 16.84
C MET A 142 28.78 43.58 17.16
N LEU A 143 28.43 43.87 18.44
CA LEU A 143 29.28 44.12 19.63
C LEU A 143 28.67 43.60 20.97
N ARG A 144 29.40 43.78 22.11
CA ARG A 144 29.01 43.47 23.51
C ARG A 144 29.59 44.54 24.48
N ARG A 145 29.13 44.55 25.76
CA ARG A 145 29.61 45.31 26.98
C ARG A 145 29.05 46.74 27.20
N ALA A 146 28.99 47.31 28.43
CA ALA A 146 29.01 46.77 29.83
C ALA A 146 28.78 47.84 30.94
N LEU A 147 28.50 47.39 32.18
CA LEU A 147 28.61 48.04 33.53
C LEU A 147 28.66 46.88 34.61
N ARG A 148 29.15 46.91 35.88
CA ARG A 148 29.59 47.90 36.93
C ARG A 148 28.44 48.58 37.72
N LEU A 149 28.39 48.69 39.07
CA LEU A 149 29.26 48.44 40.26
C LEU A 149 28.48 47.61 41.35
N GLY A 150 28.93 47.27 42.57
CA GLY A 150 30.23 47.35 43.30
C GLY A 150 30.07 47.47 44.86
N LEU A 151 31.12 47.13 45.64
CA LEU A 151 31.26 47.22 47.14
C LEU A 151 30.45 46.19 47.98
N GLY A 152 30.82 45.77 49.22
CA GLY A 152 31.87 46.21 50.18
C GLY A 152 32.51 45.08 51.04
N ARG A 153 32.96 45.34 52.30
CA ARG A 153 33.94 44.52 53.10
C ARG A 153 33.45 44.05 54.51
N GLY A 154 34.03 42.93 54.99
CA GLY A 154 34.27 42.59 56.43
C GLY A 154 33.46 41.40 57.02
N LEU A 155 33.77 40.80 58.19
CA LEU A 155 35.04 40.67 58.97
C LEU A 155 34.83 39.67 60.17
N LEU A 156 35.82 38.79 60.45
CA LEU A 156 36.01 37.99 61.70
C LEU A 156 34.97 36.92 62.15
N GLY A 157 35.46 35.88 62.84
CA GLY A 157 34.67 34.88 63.60
C GLY A 157 35.33 33.49 63.70
N ARG A 158 35.64 33.00 64.90
CA ARG A 158 36.19 31.64 65.15
C ARG A 158 35.33 30.86 66.15
N GLY A 159 34.99 29.62 65.77
CA GLY A 159 35.02 28.46 66.68
C GLY A 159 33.81 28.20 67.60
N LEU A 160 33.03 27.19 67.25
CA LEU A 160 32.65 26.02 68.07
C LEU A 160 31.81 25.08 67.16
N GLY A 161 31.80 23.77 67.42
CA GLY A 161 31.20 22.82 66.49
C GLY A 161 30.38 21.71 67.15
N THR A 162 29.46 21.14 66.38
CA THR A 162 28.80 19.85 66.64
C THR A 162 28.60 19.12 65.31
N TRP A 163 28.56 17.78 65.37
CA TRP A 163 28.36 16.92 64.21
C TRP A 163 26.91 16.92 63.73
N ARG A 164 26.72 17.06 62.42
CA ARG A 164 25.83 16.20 61.59
C ARG A 164 26.40 16.21 60.16
N GLY A 165 26.48 15.04 59.55
CA GLY A 165 27.26 14.84 58.33
C GLY A 165 26.46 15.05 57.06
N ASP A 166 27.18 15.41 55.99
CA ASP A 166 26.75 15.17 54.62
C ASP A 166 27.82 14.32 53.95
N SER A 167 27.51 13.03 53.75
CA SER A 167 28.37 12.11 53.00
C SER A 167 27.73 11.88 51.64
N THR A 168 28.08 12.73 50.68
CA THR A 168 27.84 12.47 49.25
C THR A 168 28.55 11.18 48.88
N LEU A 169 27.82 10.07 48.96
CA LEU A 169 28.33 8.74 48.63
C LEU A 169 28.71 8.74 47.16
N ASP A 170 30.01 8.55 46.90
CA ASP A 170 30.55 8.32 45.56
C ASP A 170 30.02 6.98 45.02
N TRP A 171 28.81 7.02 44.48
CA TRP A 171 28.14 5.87 43.88
C TRP A 171 28.79 5.49 42.56
N ASP A 172 29.19 6.46 41.73
CA ASP A 172 29.80 6.20 40.43
C ASP A 172 31.18 5.55 40.57
N GLY A 173 32.02 6.02 41.50
CA GLY A 173 33.30 5.40 41.84
C GLY A 173 33.12 3.99 42.41
N LYS A 174 32.16 3.79 43.33
CA LYS A 174 31.85 2.46 43.87
C LYS A 174 31.34 1.49 42.81
N VAL A 175 30.47 1.93 41.90
CA VAL A 175 29.96 1.12 40.78
C VAL A 175 31.09 0.80 39.79
N SER A 176 31.95 1.78 39.47
CA SER A 176 33.19 1.58 38.71
C SER A 176 34.04 0.45 39.29
N ASP A 177 34.31 0.49 40.59
CA ASP A 177 35.27 -0.41 41.21
C ASP A 177 34.69 -1.80 41.49
N ILE A 178 33.38 -1.90 41.76
CA ILE A 178 32.65 -3.18 41.73
C ILE A 178 32.75 -3.82 40.33
N LYS A 179 32.53 -3.04 39.25
CA LYS A 179 32.57 -3.53 37.86
C LYS A 179 33.96 -4.04 37.48
N LYS A 180 35.03 -3.31 37.82
CA LYS A 180 36.43 -3.76 37.64
C LYS A 180 36.73 -5.03 38.44
N LYS A 181 36.26 -5.11 39.69
CA LYS A 181 36.53 -6.25 40.58
C LYS A 181 35.85 -7.53 40.07
N ILE A 182 34.62 -7.43 39.57
CA ILE A 182 33.92 -8.56 38.91
C ILE A 182 34.68 -9.02 37.65
N GLN A 183 35.10 -8.09 36.77
CA GLN A 183 35.89 -8.42 35.59
C GLN A 183 37.24 -9.09 35.92
N SER A 184 37.86 -8.75 37.06
CA SER A 184 39.13 -9.36 37.48
C SER A 184 39.03 -10.81 37.97
N VAL A 185 37.83 -11.31 38.29
CA VAL A 185 37.62 -12.66 38.83
C VAL A 185 37.18 -13.67 37.76
N LEU A 186 36.64 -13.22 36.63
CA LEU A 186 36.15 -14.09 35.54
C LEU A 186 36.75 -13.70 34.17
N PRO A 187 38.03 -14.02 33.90
CA PRO A 187 38.66 -13.72 32.62
C PRO A 187 38.02 -14.53 31.47
N GLY A 188 37.37 -13.85 30.53
CA GLY A 188 36.81 -14.43 29.30
C GLY A 188 35.29 -14.60 29.27
N GLY A 189 34.57 -14.30 30.35
CA GLY A 189 33.10 -14.34 30.39
C GLY A 189 32.45 -13.04 29.91
N ALA A 190 31.74 -13.07 28.78
CA ALA A 190 30.93 -11.94 28.30
C ALA A 190 29.60 -11.79 29.08
N TRP A 191 29.68 -11.63 30.40
CA TRP A 191 28.53 -11.39 31.26
C TRP A 191 28.14 -9.91 31.29
N ASN A 192 27.08 -9.56 30.58
CA ASN A 192 26.40 -8.26 30.68
C ASN A 192 24.99 -8.50 31.23
N PRO A 193 24.64 -8.04 32.45
CA PRO A 193 23.43 -8.48 33.17
C PRO A 193 22.13 -7.81 32.71
N LEU A 194 22.14 -7.16 31.55
CA LEU A 194 20.97 -6.58 30.91
C LEU A 194 20.98 -7.05 29.45
N TYR A 195 19.91 -7.76 29.07
CA TYR A 195 19.69 -8.20 27.69
C TYR A 195 19.50 -6.99 26.78
N ASP A 196 19.92 -7.11 25.52
CA ASP A 196 19.59 -6.12 24.49
C ASP A 196 18.12 -6.27 24.09
N THR A 197 17.23 -5.58 24.80
CA THR A 197 15.78 -5.66 24.62
C THR A 197 15.28 -4.91 23.37
N SER A 198 16.15 -4.41 22.49
CA SER A 198 15.78 -3.68 21.27
C SER A 198 14.94 -4.47 20.25
N HIS A 199 14.72 -5.76 20.52
CA HIS A 199 13.92 -6.67 19.70
C HIS A 199 12.55 -7.01 20.31
N LEU A 200 12.31 -6.65 21.58
CA LEU A 200 11.03 -6.82 22.26
C LEU A 200 10.17 -5.55 22.12
N PRO A 201 8.83 -5.65 22.14
CA PRO A 201 7.98 -4.47 22.27
C PRO A 201 8.13 -3.84 23.67
N PRO A 202 7.83 -2.55 23.85
CA PRO A 202 7.67 -1.96 25.16
C PRO A 202 6.43 -2.52 25.88
N GLU A 203 6.42 -2.49 27.22
CA GLU A 203 5.26 -2.88 28.04
C GLU A 203 4.04 -1.96 27.80
N HIS A 204 4.26 -0.72 27.35
CA HIS A 204 3.24 0.28 27.03
C HIS A 204 3.59 1.05 25.74
N SER A 205 2.59 1.42 24.94
CA SER A 205 2.70 2.37 23.82
C SER A 205 1.35 3.04 23.55
N ASP A 206 1.28 4.38 23.50
CA ASP A 206 0.03 5.13 23.30
C ASP A 206 -0.73 4.64 22.05
N VAL A 207 -0.01 4.44 20.95
CA VAL A 207 -0.54 3.88 19.70
C VAL A 207 0.21 2.60 19.35
N VAL A 208 -0.54 1.54 19.01
CA VAL A 208 -0.02 0.30 18.40
C VAL A 208 -0.56 0.18 16.98
N ILE A 209 0.33 0.09 16.00
CA ILE A 209 0.01 -0.05 14.58
C ILE A 209 0.31 -1.49 14.17
N VAL A 210 -0.73 -2.20 13.73
CA VAL A 210 -0.65 -3.58 13.27
C VAL A 210 -0.44 -3.58 11.76
N GLY A 211 0.73 -4.04 11.30
CA GLY A 211 1.18 -3.96 9.91
C GLY A 211 2.17 -2.82 9.68
N GLY A 212 3.37 -3.16 9.20
CA GLY A 212 4.49 -2.24 8.94
C GLY A 212 4.73 -1.95 7.46
N GLY A 213 3.75 -2.20 6.60
CA GLY A 213 3.74 -1.74 5.20
C GLY A 213 3.47 -0.24 5.07
N VAL A 214 3.44 0.29 3.84
CA VAL A 214 3.35 1.76 3.60
C VAL A 214 2.17 2.45 4.27
N LEU A 215 1.01 1.81 4.39
CA LEU A 215 -0.15 2.37 5.08
C LEU A 215 0.13 2.59 6.57
N GLY A 216 0.58 1.55 7.28
CA GLY A 216 0.94 1.64 8.70
C GLY A 216 2.10 2.60 8.97
N LEU A 217 3.14 2.58 8.13
CA LEU A 217 4.26 3.53 8.25
C LEU A 217 3.86 4.97 7.93
N SER A 218 2.92 5.20 7.01
CA SER A 218 2.39 6.53 6.71
C SER A 218 1.56 7.08 7.87
N VAL A 219 0.72 6.24 8.51
CA VAL A 219 0.02 6.61 9.76
C VAL A 219 1.03 6.97 10.85
N ALA A 220 2.07 6.13 11.05
CA ALA A 220 3.13 6.39 12.02
C ALA A 220 3.85 7.73 11.74
N TYR A 221 4.17 8.00 10.48
CA TYR A 221 4.81 9.24 10.04
C TYR A 221 3.93 10.47 10.32
N TRP A 222 2.66 10.44 9.95
CA TRP A 222 1.78 11.59 10.14
C TRP A 222 1.43 11.83 11.61
N LEU A 223 1.25 10.79 12.42
CA LEU A 223 1.13 10.94 13.88
C LEU A 223 2.35 11.67 14.47
N LYS A 224 3.57 11.32 14.07
CA LYS A 224 4.80 11.97 14.53
C LYS A 224 5.11 13.32 13.86
N ARG A 225 4.48 13.64 12.72
CA ARG A 225 4.58 14.97 12.06
C ARG A 225 3.53 15.96 12.58
N LEU A 226 2.40 15.47 13.09
CA LEU A 226 1.30 16.29 13.60
C LEU A 226 1.24 16.36 15.15
N GLU A 227 2.07 15.59 15.88
CA GLU A 227 2.13 15.69 17.35
C GLU A 227 2.49 17.12 17.81
N LYS A 228 1.64 17.72 18.64
CA LYS A 228 1.74 19.12 19.10
C LYS A 228 3.00 19.40 19.95
N ARG A 229 3.70 18.36 20.40
CA ARG A 229 5.00 18.39 21.07
C ARG A 229 5.79 17.14 20.65
N ARG A 230 7.05 17.29 20.24
CA ARG A 230 7.93 16.16 19.87
C ARG A 230 8.05 15.17 21.02
N GLY A 231 7.77 13.90 20.76
CA GLY A 231 7.78 12.83 21.75
C GLY A 231 6.58 12.83 22.71
N ALA A 232 5.45 13.45 22.34
CA ALA A 232 4.22 13.40 23.13
C ALA A 232 3.40 12.12 22.88
N ILE A 233 3.67 11.40 21.79
CA ILE A 233 2.98 10.16 21.44
C ILE A 233 4.01 9.05 21.18
N GLN A 234 3.96 7.98 21.97
CA GLN A 234 4.68 6.74 21.73
C GLN A 234 3.91 5.91 20.69
N VAL A 235 4.60 5.53 19.61
CA VAL A 235 4.03 4.76 18.51
C VAL A 235 4.86 3.50 18.33
N LEU A 236 4.20 2.34 18.36
CA LEU A 236 4.79 1.03 18.10
C LEU A 236 4.24 0.49 16.77
N VAL A 237 5.12 0.12 15.84
CA VAL A 237 4.77 -0.64 14.64
C VAL A 237 5.10 -2.11 14.88
N VAL A 238 4.08 -2.97 14.80
CA VAL A 238 4.20 -4.43 14.88
C VAL A 238 4.10 -5.00 13.47
N GLU A 239 5.17 -5.64 13.00
CA GLU A 239 5.24 -6.29 11.69
C GLU A 239 5.81 -7.71 11.84
N ARG A 240 5.19 -8.66 11.16
CA ARG A 240 5.46 -10.11 11.27
C ARG A 240 6.52 -10.60 10.28
N ASP A 241 6.79 -9.85 9.20
CA ASP A 241 7.85 -10.15 8.23
C ASP A 241 8.71 -8.92 7.96
N TYR A 242 9.87 -8.83 8.62
CA TYR A 242 10.84 -7.74 8.41
C TYR A 242 11.59 -7.79 7.07
N THR A 243 11.46 -8.88 6.31
CA THR A 243 11.93 -8.96 4.92
C THR A 243 10.91 -8.38 3.94
N TYR A 244 9.64 -8.26 4.36
CA TYR A 244 8.49 -7.86 3.54
C TYR A 244 8.28 -8.74 2.29
N SER A 245 8.81 -9.97 2.29
CA SER A 245 8.75 -10.94 1.19
C SER A 245 7.33 -11.27 0.72
N GLN A 246 6.35 -11.20 1.63
CA GLN A 246 4.93 -11.47 1.35
C GLN A 246 4.06 -10.20 1.38
N ALA A 247 4.66 -9.01 1.55
CA ALA A 247 3.91 -7.77 1.71
C ALA A 247 3.48 -7.21 0.36
N SER A 248 2.18 -6.89 0.22
CA SER A 248 1.57 -6.27 -0.96
C SER A 248 2.34 -5.03 -1.47
N THR A 249 3.01 -4.30 -0.57
CA THR A 249 3.90 -3.19 -0.93
C THR A 249 5.06 -3.64 -1.81
N GLY A 250 5.91 -4.57 -1.35
CA GLY A 250 7.12 -4.98 -2.06
C GLY A 250 6.85 -5.80 -3.33
N LEU A 251 5.65 -6.40 -3.41
CA LEU A 251 5.18 -7.18 -4.55
C LEU A 251 4.35 -6.35 -5.55
N SER A 252 4.18 -5.04 -5.30
CA SER A 252 3.39 -4.15 -6.14
C SER A 252 4.11 -3.75 -7.44
N VAL A 253 3.32 -3.39 -8.45
CA VAL A 253 3.80 -2.79 -9.71
C VAL A 253 4.09 -1.29 -9.60
N GLY A 254 3.80 -0.63 -8.47
CA GLY A 254 4.29 0.71 -8.17
C GLY A 254 3.65 1.87 -8.95
N GLY A 255 2.47 1.67 -9.55
CA GLY A 255 1.78 2.71 -10.31
C GLY A 255 1.13 3.81 -9.44
N ILE A 256 1.03 5.02 -10.00
CA ILE A 256 0.21 6.12 -9.48
C ILE A 256 -0.55 6.84 -10.61
N ARG A 257 -1.84 7.09 -10.37
CA ARG A 257 -2.79 7.74 -11.27
C ARG A 257 -3.72 8.66 -10.47
N GLN A 258 -4.28 9.69 -11.10
CA GLN A 258 -5.46 10.41 -10.62
C GLN A 258 -6.73 9.98 -11.37
N GLN A 259 -6.61 9.13 -12.39
CA GLN A 259 -7.73 8.56 -13.13
C GLN A 259 -8.59 7.59 -12.29
N PHE A 260 -9.49 8.17 -11.49
CA PHE A 260 -10.56 7.53 -10.70
C PHE A 260 -11.94 8.17 -11.03
N SER A 261 -13.04 7.65 -10.52
CA SER A 261 -14.39 8.23 -10.69
C SER A 261 -14.93 8.94 -9.43
N LEU A 262 -14.41 8.60 -8.25
CA LEU A 262 -14.80 9.22 -6.97
C LEU A 262 -13.88 10.41 -6.63
N PRO A 263 -14.41 11.60 -6.29
CA PRO A 263 -13.62 12.77 -5.88
C PRO A 263 -12.58 12.45 -4.79
N GLU A 264 -12.96 11.66 -3.79
CA GLU A 264 -12.12 11.28 -2.65
C GLU A 264 -10.86 10.54 -3.11
N ASN A 265 -10.99 9.59 -4.04
CA ASN A 265 -9.85 8.85 -4.60
C ASN A 265 -8.96 9.71 -5.50
N ILE A 266 -9.54 10.68 -6.22
CA ILE A 266 -8.80 11.63 -7.03
C ILE A 266 -7.98 12.55 -6.10
N GLN A 267 -8.60 13.09 -5.04
CA GLN A 267 -7.94 13.93 -4.03
C GLN A 267 -6.86 13.18 -3.25
N LEU A 268 -7.10 11.95 -2.80
CA LEU A 268 -6.10 11.09 -2.16
C LEU A 268 -4.86 10.90 -3.04
N SER A 269 -5.07 10.77 -4.35
CA SER A 269 -4.00 10.53 -5.32
C SER A 269 -3.26 11.81 -5.71
N LEU A 270 -3.96 12.95 -5.83
CA LEU A 270 -3.37 14.29 -6.00
C LEU A 270 -2.49 14.71 -4.80
N PHE A 271 -2.95 14.46 -3.57
CA PHE A 271 -2.14 14.68 -2.38
C PHE A 271 -0.91 13.76 -2.37
N SER A 272 -1.09 12.49 -2.71
CA SER A 272 -0.02 11.51 -2.61
C SER A 272 1.06 11.68 -3.69
N VAL A 273 0.72 12.16 -4.89
CA VAL A 273 1.74 12.49 -5.89
C VAL A 273 2.56 13.73 -5.50
N ASP A 274 1.97 14.78 -4.91
CA ASP A 274 2.77 15.88 -4.33
C ASP A 274 3.81 15.35 -3.34
N PHE A 275 3.35 14.51 -2.39
CA PHE A 275 4.21 13.88 -1.39
C PHE A 275 5.34 13.06 -2.03
N LEU A 276 5.06 12.31 -3.09
CA LEU A 276 6.03 11.45 -3.77
C LEU A 276 7.00 12.23 -4.67
N ARG A 277 6.56 13.35 -5.27
CA ARG A 277 7.43 14.23 -6.05
C ARG A 277 8.35 15.06 -5.16
N ASN A 278 7.82 15.57 -4.05
CA ASN A 278 8.54 16.39 -3.08
C ASN A 278 9.11 15.54 -1.92
N ILE A 279 9.30 14.23 -2.12
CA ILE A 279 9.51 13.23 -1.06
C ILE A 279 10.69 13.50 -0.12
N ASN A 280 11.69 14.26 -0.54
CA ASN A 280 12.80 14.66 0.35
C ASN A 280 12.39 15.73 1.37
N GLU A 281 11.41 16.59 1.08
CA GLU A 281 10.84 17.53 2.07
C GLU A 281 10.03 16.79 3.16
N TYR A 282 9.47 15.65 2.80
CA TYR A 282 8.70 14.80 3.71
C TYR A 282 9.58 13.81 4.48
N LEU A 283 10.46 13.06 3.78
CA LEU A 283 11.13 11.85 4.29
C LEU A 283 12.65 11.95 4.47
N ALA A 284 13.32 13.06 4.14
CA ALA A 284 14.77 13.15 4.37
C ALA A 284 15.11 12.99 5.87
N VAL A 285 16.20 12.26 6.14
CA VAL A 285 16.77 12.06 7.48
C VAL A 285 18.10 12.81 7.54
N VAL A 286 18.47 13.33 8.72
CA VAL A 286 19.72 14.08 8.89
C VAL A 286 20.91 13.13 8.73
N ASP A 287 21.93 13.59 8.00
CA ASP A 287 23.16 12.85 7.62
C ASP A 287 22.96 11.62 6.72
N ASP A 288 21.72 11.26 6.38
CA ASP A 288 21.36 10.26 5.36
C ASP A 288 21.42 10.88 3.94
N PRO A 289 21.72 10.10 2.88
CA PRO A 289 21.64 10.59 1.50
C PRO A 289 20.18 10.87 1.10
N PRO A 290 19.93 11.80 0.14
CA PRO A 290 18.60 12.04 -0.39
C PRO A 290 17.93 10.77 -0.91
N LEU A 291 16.64 10.62 -0.64
CA LEU A 291 15.84 9.50 -1.10
C LEU A 291 15.55 9.67 -2.60
N ASP A 292 16.08 8.76 -3.41
CA ASP A 292 15.66 8.54 -4.79
C ASP A 292 14.49 7.55 -4.79
N LEU A 293 13.36 7.96 -5.36
CA LEU A 293 12.12 7.18 -5.43
C LEU A 293 12.01 6.34 -6.73
N GLN A 294 12.92 6.56 -7.70
CA GLN A 294 12.84 6.03 -9.07
C GLN A 294 11.50 6.38 -9.75
N PHE A 295 11.02 7.61 -9.54
CA PHE A 295 9.77 8.10 -10.12
C PHE A 295 9.88 8.28 -11.64
N ASN A 296 9.00 7.64 -12.39
CA ASN A 296 8.91 7.64 -13.85
C ASN A 296 7.62 8.34 -14.30
N PRO A 297 7.65 9.64 -14.67
CA PRO A 297 6.48 10.45 -15.00
C PRO A 297 5.97 10.22 -16.44
N SER A 298 5.82 8.97 -16.88
CA SER A 298 5.40 8.65 -18.27
C SER A 298 3.88 8.71 -18.50
N GLY A 299 3.09 8.98 -17.45
CA GLY A 299 1.62 9.02 -17.49
C GLY A 299 0.97 7.65 -17.33
N TYR A 300 -0.34 7.63 -17.04
CA TYR A 300 -1.21 6.45 -17.15
C TYR A 300 -2.10 6.58 -18.40
N LEU A 301 -2.31 5.49 -19.11
CA LEU A 301 -3.14 5.41 -20.32
C LEU A 301 -4.22 4.35 -20.13
N LEU A 302 -5.47 4.78 -19.94
CA LEU A 302 -6.63 3.91 -19.84
C LEU A 302 -7.35 3.84 -21.20
N LEU A 303 -7.65 2.63 -21.66
CA LEU A 303 -8.35 2.37 -22.92
C LEU A 303 -9.77 1.88 -22.66
N ALA A 304 -10.75 2.48 -23.33
CA ALA A 304 -12.15 2.06 -23.28
C ALA A 304 -12.62 1.51 -24.63
N SER A 305 -13.34 0.39 -24.57
CA SER A 305 -14.22 -0.04 -25.66
C SER A 305 -15.50 0.80 -25.71
N GLU A 306 -16.32 0.64 -26.74
CA GLU A 306 -17.61 1.34 -26.91
C GLU A 306 -18.49 1.31 -25.64
N LYS A 307 -18.47 0.20 -24.89
CA LYS A 307 -19.22 0.03 -23.64
C LYS A 307 -18.73 0.95 -22.51
N GLY A 308 -17.45 1.29 -22.48
CA GLY A 308 -16.82 2.10 -21.44
C GLY A 308 -16.68 3.59 -21.80
N ALA A 309 -16.81 3.96 -23.07
CA ALA A 309 -16.49 5.29 -23.56
C ALA A 309 -17.27 6.41 -22.84
N ALA A 310 -18.60 6.27 -22.71
CA ALA A 310 -19.44 7.26 -22.02
C ALA A 310 -19.13 7.39 -20.51
N ILE A 311 -18.68 6.30 -19.86
CA ILE A 311 -18.25 6.32 -18.46
C ILE A 311 -16.89 7.02 -18.35
N MET A 312 -15.94 6.70 -19.22
CA MET A 312 -14.64 7.37 -19.29
C MET A 312 -14.78 8.88 -19.55
N GLU A 313 -15.69 9.31 -20.43
CA GLU A 313 -16.01 10.72 -20.59
C GLU A 313 -16.51 11.38 -19.31
N ASN A 314 -17.35 10.69 -18.53
CA ASN A 314 -17.87 11.22 -17.27
C ASN A 314 -16.77 11.31 -16.21
N ASN A 315 -15.99 10.24 -16.05
CA ASN A 315 -14.86 10.20 -15.13
C ASN A 315 -13.85 11.32 -15.42
N VAL A 316 -13.50 11.56 -16.69
CA VAL A 316 -12.59 12.65 -17.06
C VAL A 316 -13.16 14.05 -16.76
N LYS A 317 -14.49 14.23 -16.76
CA LYS A 317 -15.12 15.49 -16.32
C LYS A 317 -14.89 15.71 -14.81
N VAL A 318 -15.09 14.68 -13.98
CA VAL A 318 -14.85 14.73 -12.52
C VAL A 318 -13.35 14.91 -12.21
N GLN A 319 -12.47 14.11 -12.82
CA GLN A 319 -11.02 14.21 -12.67
C GLN A 319 -10.49 15.62 -12.93
N ARG A 320 -11.01 16.30 -13.95
CA ARG A 320 -10.64 17.69 -14.26
C ARG A 320 -11.24 18.72 -13.30
N GLN A 321 -12.39 18.45 -12.71
CA GLN A 321 -13.00 19.31 -11.68
C GLN A 321 -12.19 19.27 -10.39
N GLU A 322 -11.71 18.09 -9.98
CA GLU A 322 -10.76 17.91 -8.88
C GLU A 322 -9.32 18.37 -9.21
N GLY A 323 -9.05 18.72 -10.48
CA GLY A 323 -7.83 19.39 -10.93
C GLY A 323 -6.81 18.53 -11.67
N ALA A 324 -7.05 17.22 -11.83
CA ALA A 324 -6.13 16.30 -12.49
C ALA A 324 -5.92 16.61 -13.99
N LYS A 325 -4.69 16.38 -14.47
CA LYS A 325 -4.25 16.79 -15.82
C LYS A 325 -4.45 15.68 -16.85
N VAL A 326 -5.71 15.35 -17.11
CA VAL A 326 -6.09 14.24 -18.01
C VAL A 326 -6.64 14.74 -19.35
N CYS A 327 -6.31 14.02 -20.44
CA CYS A 327 -6.85 14.25 -21.77
C CYS A 327 -7.47 13.00 -22.38
N LEU A 328 -8.61 13.18 -23.04
CA LEU A 328 -9.21 12.16 -23.92
C LEU A 328 -8.51 12.18 -25.28
N MET A 329 -8.39 11.00 -25.88
CA MET A 329 -7.88 10.80 -27.23
C MET A 329 -8.82 9.89 -28.03
N SER A 330 -9.12 10.29 -29.27
CA SER A 330 -9.71 9.38 -30.25
C SER A 330 -8.72 8.28 -30.65
N PRO A 331 -9.17 7.16 -31.24
CA PRO A 331 -8.28 6.12 -31.74
C PRO A 331 -7.24 6.62 -32.75
N GLU A 332 -7.54 7.69 -33.50
CA GLU A 332 -6.59 8.34 -34.40
C GLU A 332 -5.51 9.14 -33.66
N GLN A 333 -5.91 9.98 -32.71
CA GLN A 333 -4.98 10.72 -31.85
C GLN A 333 -4.07 9.76 -31.07
N LEU A 334 -4.63 8.64 -30.61
CA LEU A 334 -3.93 7.57 -29.92
C LEU A 334 -2.85 6.93 -30.79
N ARG A 335 -3.16 6.53 -32.04
CA ARG A 335 -2.15 6.03 -33.01
C ARG A 335 -1.09 7.08 -33.32
N ASN A 336 -1.47 8.34 -33.46
CA ASN A 336 -0.54 9.42 -33.80
C ASN A 336 0.46 9.72 -32.66
N LYS A 337 0.05 9.58 -31.39
CA LYS A 337 0.96 9.73 -30.22
C LYS A 337 1.74 8.45 -29.91
N PHE A 338 1.15 7.28 -30.10
CA PHE A 338 1.75 5.99 -29.79
C PHE A 338 1.68 5.01 -30.99
N PRO A 339 2.52 5.18 -32.04
CA PRO A 339 2.43 4.40 -33.27
C PRO A 339 2.67 2.88 -33.14
N TRP A 340 3.09 2.42 -31.96
CA TRP A 340 3.25 1.00 -31.61
C TRP A 340 1.97 0.33 -31.11
N ILE A 341 0.90 1.10 -30.86
CA ILE A 341 -0.35 0.60 -30.29
C ILE A 341 -1.35 0.23 -31.38
N ASN A 342 -1.90 -0.98 -31.32
CA ASN A 342 -3.11 -1.31 -32.06
C ASN A 342 -4.29 -0.61 -31.38
N THR A 343 -5.21 -0.03 -32.15
CA THR A 343 -6.42 0.62 -31.61
C THR A 343 -7.72 -0.09 -31.98
N GLU A 344 -7.63 -1.31 -32.51
CA GLU A 344 -8.80 -2.19 -32.67
C GLU A 344 -9.49 -2.41 -31.31
N GLY A 345 -10.82 -2.36 -31.30
CA GLY A 345 -11.64 -2.46 -30.09
C GLY A 345 -11.62 -1.24 -29.16
N VAL A 346 -10.78 -0.23 -29.42
CA VAL A 346 -10.72 1.02 -28.64
C VAL A 346 -11.65 2.06 -29.28
N ALA A 347 -12.62 2.54 -28.51
CA ALA A 347 -13.49 3.66 -28.87
C ALA A 347 -12.91 4.99 -28.38
N LEU A 348 -12.33 4.98 -27.18
CA LEU A 348 -11.83 6.17 -26.49
C LEU A 348 -10.62 5.79 -25.61
N ALA A 349 -9.69 6.72 -25.42
CA ALA A 349 -8.62 6.59 -24.45
C ALA A 349 -8.53 7.82 -23.55
N SER A 350 -8.08 7.65 -22.32
CA SER A 350 -7.77 8.71 -21.36
C SER A 350 -6.31 8.61 -20.94
N TYR A 351 -5.61 9.74 -20.93
CA TYR A 351 -4.18 9.83 -20.68
C TYR A 351 -3.84 10.96 -19.71
N GLY A 352 -3.05 10.66 -18.68
CA GLY A 352 -2.47 11.67 -17.79
C GLY A 352 -1.27 12.36 -18.43
N LEU A 353 -1.31 13.70 -18.42
CA LEU A 353 -0.27 14.58 -18.95
C LEU A 353 0.79 14.96 -17.92
N GLU A 354 0.39 15.03 -16.65
CA GLU A 354 1.22 15.37 -15.49
C GLU A 354 0.86 14.40 -14.35
N ASP A 355 1.76 14.24 -13.39
CA ASP A 355 1.51 13.58 -12.10
C ASP A 355 1.04 12.11 -12.10
N GLU A 356 1.05 11.44 -13.24
CA GLU A 356 0.82 9.99 -13.36
C GLU A 356 2.06 9.23 -13.85
N GLY A 357 2.16 7.95 -13.48
CA GLY A 357 3.29 7.10 -13.85
C GLY A 357 3.53 5.98 -12.85
N TRP A 358 4.78 5.73 -12.48
CA TRP A 358 5.14 4.73 -11.48
C TRP A 358 6.43 5.08 -10.72
N PHE A 359 6.67 4.35 -9.62
CA PHE A 359 7.86 4.45 -8.78
C PHE A 359 8.27 3.09 -8.24
N ASP A 360 9.42 3.00 -7.55
CA ASP A 360 9.81 1.80 -6.81
C ASP A 360 9.09 1.72 -5.43
N PRO A 361 8.22 0.74 -5.19
CA PRO A 361 7.54 0.58 -3.90
C PRO A 361 8.52 0.36 -2.74
N TRP A 362 9.67 -0.25 -3.01
CA TRP A 362 10.66 -0.57 -1.98
C TRP A 362 11.37 0.70 -1.47
N CYS A 363 11.77 1.62 -2.35
CA CYS A 363 12.30 2.92 -1.96
C CYS A 363 11.31 3.72 -1.11
N LEU A 364 10.00 3.73 -1.44
CA LEU A 364 8.99 4.36 -0.59
C LEU A 364 8.90 3.70 0.79
N LEU A 365 8.82 2.36 0.84
CA LEU A 365 8.73 1.59 2.08
C LEU A 365 9.94 1.84 3.00
N GLN A 366 11.17 1.76 2.46
CA GLN A 366 12.38 1.95 3.23
C GLN A 366 12.60 3.43 3.61
N GLY A 367 12.21 4.37 2.75
CA GLY A 367 12.22 5.80 3.05
C GLY A 367 11.30 6.14 4.23
N LEU A 368 10.05 5.68 4.19
CA LEU A 368 9.10 5.81 5.30
C LEU A 368 9.66 5.15 6.57
N ARG A 369 10.17 3.91 6.50
CA ARG A 369 10.71 3.17 7.65
C ARG A 369 11.82 3.93 8.35
N ARG A 370 12.86 4.36 7.61
CA ARG A 370 13.98 5.15 8.17
C ARG A 370 13.50 6.47 8.75
N LYS A 371 12.59 7.17 8.06
CA LYS A 371 12.05 8.44 8.54
C LYS A 371 11.34 8.27 9.88
N VAL A 372 10.42 7.31 10.01
CA VAL A 372 9.68 7.14 11.28
C VAL A 372 10.58 6.65 12.42
N GLN A 373 11.59 5.83 12.13
CA GLN A 373 12.64 5.47 13.10
C GLN A 373 13.41 6.71 13.59
N SER A 374 13.80 7.62 12.68
CA SER A 374 14.44 8.91 13.06
C SER A 374 13.53 9.84 13.90
N MET A 375 12.22 9.63 13.83
CA MET A 375 11.21 10.37 14.60
C MET A 375 10.86 9.67 15.93
N GLY A 376 11.50 8.55 16.26
CA GLY A 376 11.33 7.82 17.52
C GLY A 376 10.17 6.82 17.53
N VAL A 377 9.70 6.36 16.36
CA VAL A 377 8.73 5.25 16.29
C VAL A 377 9.43 3.93 16.62
N LEU A 378 8.82 3.16 17.52
CA LEU A 378 9.30 1.85 17.97
C LEU A 378 8.85 0.76 17.00
N PHE A 379 9.61 -0.33 16.95
CA PHE A 379 9.43 -1.41 16.00
C PHE A 379 9.54 -2.77 16.72
N CYS A 380 8.55 -3.62 16.53
CA CYS A 380 8.54 -5.00 17.05
C CYS A 380 8.42 -6.00 15.88
N HIS A 381 9.19 -7.10 15.93
CA HIS A 381 9.14 -8.18 14.95
C HIS A 381 8.29 -9.33 15.49
N GLY A 382 7.02 -9.37 15.12
CA GLY A 382 6.08 -10.32 15.68
C GLY A 382 4.66 -10.19 15.13
N GLU A 383 3.82 -11.13 15.54
CA GLU A 383 2.45 -11.29 15.09
C GLU A 383 1.47 -10.87 16.20
N VAL A 384 0.52 -9.98 15.90
CA VAL A 384 -0.58 -9.68 16.84
C VAL A 384 -1.55 -10.85 16.84
N THR A 385 -1.63 -11.56 17.97
CA THR A 385 -2.41 -12.80 18.08
C THR A 385 -3.66 -12.67 18.94
N ARG A 386 -3.76 -11.60 19.76
CA ARG A 386 -4.91 -11.36 20.65
C ARG A 386 -4.96 -9.90 21.11
N PHE A 387 -6.17 -9.45 21.46
CA PHE A 387 -6.41 -8.20 22.20
C PHE A 387 -7.09 -8.52 23.54
N ILE A 388 -6.78 -7.76 24.59
CA ILE A 388 -7.59 -7.69 25.82
C ILE A 388 -8.44 -6.42 25.77
N SER A 389 -9.74 -6.58 26.04
CA SER A 389 -10.70 -5.48 25.95
C SER A 389 -11.77 -5.54 27.04
N SER A 390 -12.12 -4.40 27.62
CA SER A 390 -13.35 -4.27 28.40
C SER A 390 -14.55 -4.02 27.50
N SER A 391 -15.70 -4.54 27.86
CA SER A 391 -17.00 -4.26 27.22
C SER A 391 -17.89 -3.46 28.16
N ASN A 392 -18.61 -2.47 27.63
CA ASN A 392 -19.68 -1.75 28.33
C ASN A 392 -20.97 -1.79 27.49
N ARG A 393 -22.13 -1.93 28.13
CA ARG A 393 -23.44 -1.89 27.46
C ARG A 393 -23.97 -0.46 27.53
N MET A 394 -24.46 0.06 26.42
CA MET A 394 -25.02 1.41 26.30
C MET A 394 -26.29 1.36 25.45
N GLU A 395 -27.20 2.29 25.70
CA GLU A 395 -28.42 2.46 24.90
C GLU A 395 -28.19 3.59 23.89
N THR A 396 -28.58 3.37 22.64
CA THR A 396 -28.58 4.41 21.59
C THR A 396 -29.76 5.36 21.76
N ALA A 397 -29.74 6.51 21.09
CA ALA A 397 -30.88 7.44 21.05
C ALA A 397 -32.17 6.84 20.46
N SER A 398 -32.06 5.70 19.78
CA SER A 398 -33.16 4.90 19.21
C SER A 398 -33.63 3.74 20.11
N GLY A 399 -33.06 3.56 21.31
CA GLY A 399 -33.41 2.46 22.23
C GLY A 399 -32.77 1.10 21.90
N GLU A 400 -31.88 1.04 20.90
CA GLU A 400 -31.09 -0.17 20.61
C GLU A 400 -29.93 -0.28 21.61
N GLU A 401 -29.82 -1.45 22.27
CA GLU A 401 -28.71 -1.74 23.18
C GLU A 401 -27.46 -2.16 22.40
N VAL A 402 -26.38 -1.40 22.56
CA VAL A 402 -25.10 -1.63 21.89
C VAL A 402 -24.00 -1.95 22.91
N THR A 403 -23.11 -2.89 22.58
CA THR A 403 -21.92 -3.16 23.37
C THR A 403 -20.73 -2.40 22.78
N LEU A 404 -20.24 -1.39 23.50
CA LEU A 404 -18.97 -0.74 23.19
C LEU A 404 -17.81 -1.54 23.78
N LYS A 405 -16.75 -1.73 23.00
CA LYS A 405 -15.49 -2.31 23.46
C LYS A 405 -14.40 -1.26 23.48
N ARG A 406 -13.49 -1.37 24.46
CA ARG A 406 -12.20 -0.66 24.47
C ARG A 406 -11.09 -1.69 24.63
N ILE A 407 -10.13 -1.69 23.71
CA ILE A 407 -8.89 -2.46 23.82
C ILE A 407 -7.99 -1.76 24.84
N HIS A 408 -7.34 -2.54 25.71
CA HIS A 408 -6.33 -2.03 26.65
C HIS A 408 -4.96 -2.65 26.40
N GLU A 409 -4.89 -3.87 25.86
CA GLU A 409 -3.65 -4.62 25.67
C GLU A 409 -3.62 -5.35 24.32
N VAL A 410 -2.44 -5.40 23.70
CA VAL A 410 -2.15 -6.13 22.46
C VAL A 410 -1.13 -7.24 22.76
N HIS A 411 -1.47 -8.50 22.50
CA HIS A 411 -0.53 -9.62 22.62
C HIS A 411 0.28 -9.78 21.32
N VAL A 412 1.58 -9.53 21.40
CA VAL A 412 2.50 -9.74 20.27
C VAL A 412 3.28 -11.04 20.47
N LYS A 413 3.13 -12.00 19.55
CA LYS A 413 3.92 -13.23 19.52
C LYS A 413 5.19 -12.99 18.72
N MET A 414 6.35 -13.14 19.37
CA MET A 414 7.66 -12.95 18.74
C MET A 414 8.06 -14.16 17.88
N ASP A 415 8.90 -13.97 16.85
CA ASP A 415 9.48 -15.12 16.11
C ASP A 415 10.21 -16.07 17.08
N ARG A 416 10.04 -17.38 16.88
CA ARG A 416 10.57 -18.49 17.70
C ARG A 416 10.20 -18.47 19.19
N SER A 417 9.35 -17.55 19.65
CA SER A 417 8.82 -17.55 21.02
C SER A 417 7.59 -18.45 21.14
N LEU A 418 7.48 -19.15 22.27
CA LEU A 418 6.25 -19.80 22.72
C LEU A 418 5.35 -18.84 23.52
N GLU A 419 5.92 -17.77 24.06
CA GLU A 419 5.25 -16.75 24.86
C GLU A 419 4.92 -15.51 24.01
N TYR A 420 3.79 -14.88 24.30
CA TYR A 420 3.47 -13.55 23.81
C TYR A 420 4.06 -12.50 24.74
N GLN A 421 4.31 -11.31 24.20
CA GLN A 421 4.62 -10.10 24.98
C GLN A 421 3.36 -9.21 25.00
N PRO A 422 2.84 -8.84 26.18
CA PRO A 422 1.74 -7.90 26.30
C PRO A 422 2.23 -6.47 26.04
N VAL A 423 1.38 -5.65 25.42
CA VAL A 423 1.63 -4.22 25.19
C VAL A 423 0.37 -3.45 25.59
N GLU A 424 0.40 -2.72 26.70
CA GLU A 424 -0.67 -1.79 27.06
C GLU A 424 -0.75 -0.65 26.03
N CYS A 425 -1.96 -0.24 25.64
CA CYS A 425 -2.14 0.79 24.63
C CYS A 425 -3.39 1.64 24.80
N ALA A 426 -3.32 2.89 24.33
CA ALA A 426 -4.48 3.78 24.29
C ALA A 426 -5.29 3.62 22.99
N ILE A 427 -4.63 3.32 21.86
CA ILE A 427 -5.19 3.25 20.49
C ILE A 427 -4.55 2.11 19.69
N VAL A 428 -5.34 1.42 18.87
CA VAL A 428 -4.88 0.44 17.87
C VAL A 428 -5.22 0.90 16.46
N ILE A 429 -4.24 0.86 15.54
CA ILE A 429 -4.45 1.06 14.10
C ILE A 429 -4.32 -0.29 13.40
N ASN A 430 -5.37 -0.72 12.70
CA ASN A 430 -5.37 -1.90 11.85
C ASN A 430 -4.99 -1.51 10.41
N ALA A 431 -3.72 -1.72 10.07
CA ALA A 431 -3.11 -1.47 8.77
C ALA A 431 -2.49 -2.77 8.18
N ALA A 432 -3.03 -3.93 8.57
CA ALA A 432 -2.49 -5.25 8.26
C ALA A 432 -2.82 -5.73 6.83
N GLY A 433 -3.23 -4.82 5.95
CA GLY A 433 -3.57 -5.07 4.54
C GLY A 433 -4.50 -6.28 4.38
N ALA A 434 -4.01 -7.30 3.67
CA ALA A 434 -4.75 -8.51 3.34
C ALA A 434 -5.19 -9.35 4.57
N TRP A 435 -4.61 -9.10 5.75
CA TRP A 435 -4.95 -9.78 7.02
C TRP A 435 -5.81 -8.92 7.95
N SER A 436 -6.15 -7.68 7.56
CA SER A 436 -6.92 -6.76 8.41
C SER A 436 -8.28 -7.29 8.85
N GLY A 437 -8.96 -8.10 8.02
CA GLY A 437 -10.20 -8.78 8.41
C GLY A 437 -9.99 -9.72 9.59
N GLN A 438 -8.90 -10.49 9.60
CA GLN A 438 -8.54 -11.39 10.70
C GLN A 438 -8.19 -10.61 11.98
N ILE A 439 -7.43 -9.50 11.85
CA ILE A 439 -7.13 -8.60 12.99
C ILE A 439 -8.41 -7.98 13.58
N ALA A 440 -9.39 -7.61 12.75
CA ALA A 440 -10.70 -7.14 13.22
C ALA A 440 -11.48 -8.24 13.97
N GLU A 441 -11.44 -9.48 13.48
CA GLU A 441 -12.05 -10.63 14.17
C GLU A 441 -11.34 -10.98 15.49
N LEU A 442 -10.03 -10.72 15.64
CA LEU A 442 -9.33 -10.84 16.94
C LEU A 442 -9.86 -9.84 17.98
N ALA A 443 -10.17 -8.60 17.58
CA ALA A 443 -10.88 -7.63 18.43
C ALA A 443 -12.37 -8.01 18.65
N GLY A 444 -12.85 -9.03 17.91
CA GLY A 444 -14.22 -9.51 17.94
C GLY A 444 -15.21 -8.53 17.32
N ILE A 445 -14.80 -7.84 16.26
CA ILE A 445 -15.69 -7.19 15.31
C ILE A 445 -16.40 -8.28 14.50
N GLY A 446 -17.67 -8.06 14.12
CA GLY A 446 -18.47 -9.03 13.37
C GLY A 446 -18.79 -10.34 14.12
N LYS A 447 -18.86 -10.28 15.46
CA LYS A 447 -19.23 -11.43 16.33
C LYS A 447 -20.61 -11.28 16.99
N GLY A 448 -21.34 -10.22 16.69
CA GLY A 448 -22.75 -10.05 17.09
C GLY A 448 -23.75 -10.71 16.12
N PRO A 449 -25.06 -10.50 16.32
CA PRO A 449 -26.10 -11.07 15.47
C PRO A 449 -26.02 -10.57 14.02
N PRO A 450 -26.23 -11.42 13.00
CA PRO A 450 -26.25 -11.00 11.59
C PRO A 450 -27.24 -9.86 11.34
N GLY A 451 -26.85 -8.89 10.52
CA GLY A 451 -27.66 -7.69 10.22
C GLY A 451 -27.59 -6.56 11.27
N THR A 452 -26.88 -6.76 12.39
CA THR A 452 -26.61 -5.72 13.39
C THR A 452 -25.21 -5.13 13.23
N LEU A 453 -24.96 -3.92 13.73
CA LEU A 453 -23.64 -3.28 13.67
C LEU A 453 -22.56 -4.08 14.43
N GLN A 454 -22.95 -4.88 15.43
CA GLN A 454 -22.09 -5.82 16.16
C GLN A 454 -21.74 -7.05 15.32
N GLY A 455 -22.63 -7.46 14.40
CA GLY A 455 -22.46 -8.58 13.47
C GLY A 455 -21.80 -8.20 12.14
N THR A 456 -21.74 -6.91 11.78
CA THR A 456 -20.98 -6.41 10.63
C THR A 456 -19.49 -6.76 10.77
N LYS A 457 -18.96 -7.53 9.81
CA LYS A 457 -17.53 -7.81 9.67
C LYS A 457 -16.81 -6.69 8.91
N LEU A 458 -15.48 -6.62 9.05
CA LEU A 458 -14.64 -5.90 8.08
C LEU A 458 -14.52 -6.76 6.81
N PRO A 459 -15.03 -6.33 5.64
CA PRO A 459 -15.17 -7.16 4.44
C PRO A 459 -13.86 -7.29 3.62
N VAL A 460 -12.70 -7.29 4.27
CA VAL A 460 -11.37 -7.25 3.64
C VAL A 460 -10.69 -8.62 3.71
N GLU A 461 -10.33 -9.16 2.54
CA GLU A 461 -9.77 -10.51 2.35
C GLU A 461 -8.48 -10.50 1.50
N PRO A 462 -7.61 -11.52 1.60
CA PRO A 462 -6.49 -11.69 0.68
C PRO A 462 -6.96 -12.20 -0.68
N ARG A 463 -6.68 -11.46 -1.76
CA ARG A 463 -6.80 -11.99 -3.14
C ARG A 463 -5.46 -12.05 -3.83
N LYS A 464 -5.12 -13.23 -4.39
CA LYS A 464 -3.86 -13.42 -5.12
C LYS A 464 -3.93 -12.73 -6.48
N ARG A 465 -2.90 -11.97 -6.84
CA ARG A 465 -2.72 -11.39 -8.17
C ARG A 465 -1.31 -11.73 -8.65
N TYR A 466 -1.20 -12.27 -9.86
CA TYR A 466 0.08 -12.58 -10.50
C TYR A 466 0.65 -11.32 -11.16
N VAL A 467 1.98 -11.23 -11.26
CA VAL A 467 2.69 -10.24 -12.06
C VAL A 467 3.81 -10.93 -12.81
N TYR A 468 3.98 -10.58 -14.09
CA TYR A 468 4.98 -11.16 -14.98
C TYR A 468 5.92 -10.06 -15.46
N LEU A 469 7.22 -10.35 -15.51
CA LEU A 469 8.25 -9.52 -16.12
C LEU A 469 8.66 -10.16 -17.45
N TRP A 470 8.52 -9.44 -18.56
CA TRP A 470 8.98 -9.88 -19.87
C TRP A 470 9.92 -8.88 -20.53
N HIS A 471 10.62 -9.37 -21.55
CA HIS A 471 11.53 -8.59 -22.38
C HIS A 471 11.09 -8.69 -23.84
N CYS A 472 11.02 -7.54 -24.51
CA CYS A 472 10.70 -7.45 -25.94
C CYS A 472 11.55 -6.32 -26.57
N PRO A 473 12.64 -6.65 -27.29
CA PRO A 473 13.54 -5.64 -27.87
C PRO A 473 12.84 -4.69 -28.84
N GLN A 474 11.83 -5.18 -29.56
CA GLN A 474 11.00 -4.45 -30.52
C GLN A 474 9.80 -3.72 -29.89
N GLY A 475 9.66 -3.81 -28.56
CA GLY A 475 8.51 -3.26 -27.83
C GLY A 475 8.54 -1.73 -27.68
N PRO A 476 7.50 -1.17 -27.04
CA PRO A 476 7.31 0.27 -26.86
C PRO A 476 8.48 1.01 -26.15
N GLY A 477 8.92 2.13 -26.74
CA GLY A 477 10.11 2.90 -26.30
C GLY A 477 9.94 3.71 -25.00
N LEU A 478 10.88 4.61 -24.70
CA LEU A 478 10.93 5.29 -23.38
C LEU A 478 9.64 6.04 -22.99
N GLU A 479 8.95 6.65 -23.97
CA GLU A 479 7.69 7.40 -23.77
C GLU A 479 6.46 6.52 -23.49
N THR A 480 6.63 5.22 -23.28
CA THR A 480 5.53 4.28 -22.99
C THR A 480 4.95 4.55 -21.60
N PRO A 481 3.64 4.83 -21.49
CA PRO A 481 2.98 5.07 -20.23
C PRO A 481 2.70 3.76 -19.48
N PHE A 482 2.09 3.84 -18.31
CA PHE A 482 1.41 2.69 -17.72
C PHE A 482 0.13 2.43 -18.51
N VAL A 483 0.12 1.39 -19.36
CA VAL A 483 -0.99 1.08 -20.27
C VAL A 483 -1.97 0.11 -19.62
N ILE A 484 -3.25 0.48 -19.64
CA ILE A 484 -4.38 -0.31 -19.16
C ILE A 484 -5.32 -0.57 -20.34
N ASP A 485 -5.44 -1.82 -20.76
CA ASP A 485 -6.34 -2.21 -21.85
C ASP A 485 -7.79 -2.40 -21.40
N SER A 486 -8.72 -2.25 -22.34
CA SER A 486 -10.14 -2.53 -22.19
C SER A 486 -10.49 -3.99 -21.84
N SER A 487 -9.52 -4.91 -21.87
CA SER A 487 -9.63 -6.29 -21.36
C SER A 487 -9.25 -6.44 -19.88
N GLY A 488 -8.74 -5.40 -19.21
CA GLY A 488 -8.12 -5.51 -17.88
C GLY A 488 -6.66 -6.00 -17.92
N ALA A 489 -6.11 -6.34 -19.10
CA ALA A 489 -4.68 -6.55 -19.27
C ALA A 489 -3.92 -5.21 -19.17
N TYR A 490 -2.84 -5.19 -18.40
CA TYR A 490 -2.06 -3.98 -18.14
C TYR A 490 -0.55 -4.22 -18.24
N PHE A 491 0.21 -3.17 -18.55
CA PHE A 491 1.67 -3.19 -18.46
C PHE A 491 2.29 -1.81 -18.28
N ARG A 492 3.52 -1.77 -17.74
CA ARG A 492 4.44 -0.63 -17.82
C ARG A 492 5.86 -1.10 -18.16
N ARG A 493 6.76 -0.18 -18.49
CA ARG A 493 8.19 -0.51 -18.66
C ARG A 493 8.86 -0.80 -17.31
N GLU A 494 9.92 -1.61 -17.35
CA GLU A 494 10.81 -1.90 -16.22
C GLU A 494 12.28 -1.65 -16.62
N GLY A 495 12.89 -0.65 -15.97
CA GLY A 495 14.18 -0.08 -16.33
C GLY A 495 14.26 0.48 -17.77
N LEU A 496 15.49 0.59 -18.28
CA LEU A 496 15.79 1.09 -19.63
C LEU A 496 16.00 -0.03 -20.68
N GLY A 497 16.08 -1.29 -20.25
CA GLY A 497 16.53 -2.41 -21.08
C GLY A 497 15.43 -3.16 -21.84
N ASN A 498 14.40 -2.45 -22.33
CA ASN A 498 13.22 -3.01 -23.01
C ASN A 498 12.60 -4.23 -22.29
N ASN A 499 12.52 -4.13 -20.95
CA ASN A 499 11.67 -4.99 -20.13
C ASN A 499 10.37 -4.26 -19.81
N TYR A 500 9.33 -5.04 -19.52
CA TYR A 500 8.00 -4.58 -19.15
C TYR A 500 7.46 -5.52 -18.08
N LEU A 501 6.65 -5.00 -17.17
CA LEU A 501 5.91 -5.81 -16.21
C LEU A 501 4.42 -5.49 -16.23
N GLY A 502 3.61 -6.49 -15.88
CA GLY A 502 2.17 -6.40 -16.02
C GLY A 502 1.45 -7.74 -15.82
N SER A 503 0.13 -7.72 -15.98
CA SER A 503 -0.77 -8.87 -15.76
C SER A 503 -2.19 -8.54 -16.21
N CYS A 504 -3.18 -9.33 -15.78
CA CYS A 504 -4.60 -9.01 -15.76
C CYS A 504 -5.26 -9.56 -14.49
N SER A 505 -6.42 -9.04 -14.10
CA SER A 505 -7.24 -9.67 -13.04
C SER A 505 -7.94 -10.93 -13.58
N PRO A 506 -7.97 -12.06 -12.85
CA PRO A 506 -8.65 -13.28 -13.32
C PRO A 506 -10.17 -13.08 -13.55
N THR A 507 -10.87 -12.57 -12.53
CA THR A 507 -12.34 -12.49 -12.51
C THR A 507 -12.95 -11.41 -13.41
N GLU A 508 -12.14 -10.47 -13.93
CA GLU A 508 -12.59 -9.46 -14.90
C GLU A 508 -12.71 -10.04 -16.32
N LEU A 509 -11.83 -10.98 -16.67
CA LEU A 509 -11.82 -11.62 -18.00
C LEU A 509 -12.91 -12.68 -18.17
N SER A 510 -13.33 -13.33 -17.08
CA SER A 510 -14.39 -14.35 -17.11
C SER A 510 -15.02 -14.50 -15.72
N PRO A 511 -16.26 -13.99 -15.50
CA PRO A 511 -16.96 -14.09 -14.22
C PRO A 511 -17.32 -15.53 -13.75
N GLN A 512 -16.92 -16.54 -14.52
CA GLN A 512 -17.05 -17.96 -14.22
C GLN A 512 -15.76 -18.57 -13.66
N GLU A 513 -14.66 -17.79 -13.59
CA GLU A 513 -13.39 -18.24 -13.04
C GLU A 513 -13.32 -18.02 -11.52
N GLU A 514 -12.79 -19.00 -10.81
CA GLU A 514 -12.61 -18.95 -9.36
C GLU A 514 -11.41 -18.06 -9.00
N GLU A 515 -11.52 -17.30 -7.90
CA GLU A 515 -10.40 -16.50 -7.39
C GLU A 515 -9.24 -17.42 -6.93
N PRO A 516 -7.98 -17.19 -7.36
CA PRO A 516 -6.90 -18.14 -7.07
C PRO A 516 -6.58 -18.23 -5.57
N ASP A 517 -6.50 -19.46 -5.04
CA ASP A 517 -6.30 -19.78 -3.62
C ASP A 517 -5.20 -18.92 -2.97
N PRO A 518 -5.53 -18.00 -2.04
CA PRO A 518 -4.56 -17.12 -1.40
C PRO A 518 -3.64 -17.85 -0.39
N GLY A 519 -3.81 -19.15 -0.15
CA GLY A 519 -2.98 -19.94 0.78
C GLY A 519 -1.48 -19.96 0.48
N ASN A 520 -1.05 -19.60 -0.74
CA ASN A 520 0.36 -19.42 -1.10
C ASN A 520 0.58 -18.27 -2.10
N LEU A 521 1.85 -17.96 -2.40
CA LEU A 521 2.27 -17.01 -3.45
C LEU A 521 2.97 -17.71 -4.64
N GLU A 522 2.59 -18.95 -4.94
CA GLU A 522 3.01 -19.61 -6.18
C GLU A 522 2.31 -18.97 -7.39
N VAL A 523 2.97 -19.01 -8.55
CA VAL A 523 2.50 -18.37 -9.79
C VAL A 523 1.96 -19.40 -10.77
N ASP A 524 0.76 -19.17 -11.28
CA ASP A 524 0.27 -19.87 -12.47
C ASP A 524 0.98 -19.32 -13.72
N HIS A 525 1.83 -20.14 -14.34
CA HIS A 525 2.50 -19.80 -15.60
C HIS A 525 1.64 -20.05 -16.85
N GLY A 526 0.56 -20.83 -16.75
CA GLY A 526 -0.43 -21.04 -17.80
C GLY A 526 -1.32 -19.80 -17.98
N PHE A 527 -1.78 -19.21 -16.88
CA PHE A 527 -2.54 -17.95 -16.87
C PHE A 527 -1.90 -16.84 -17.73
N PHE A 528 -0.56 -16.74 -17.75
CA PHE A 528 0.11 -15.80 -18.65
C PHE A 528 -0.13 -16.11 -20.14
N GLN A 529 -0.02 -17.37 -20.55
CA GLN A 529 -0.19 -17.78 -21.95
C GLN A 529 -1.65 -17.64 -22.40
N ASP A 530 -2.58 -18.01 -21.52
CA ASP A 530 -3.99 -18.17 -21.87
C ASP A 530 -4.83 -16.90 -21.65
N LYS A 531 -4.41 -16.01 -20.74
CA LYS A 531 -5.17 -14.82 -20.30
C LYS A 531 -4.43 -13.49 -20.51
N VAL A 532 -3.14 -13.43 -20.17
CA VAL A 532 -2.38 -12.16 -20.22
C VAL A 532 -1.85 -11.87 -21.64
N TRP A 533 -1.12 -12.83 -22.22
CA TRP A 533 -0.38 -12.65 -23.46
C TRP A 533 -1.25 -12.35 -24.70
N PRO A 534 -2.43 -12.98 -24.91
CA PRO A 534 -3.24 -12.71 -26.10
C PRO A 534 -3.67 -11.24 -26.20
N HIS A 535 -4.08 -10.63 -25.08
CA HIS A 535 -4.47 -9.23 -25.03
C HIS A 535 -3.27 -8.28 -25.15
N LEU A 536 -2.13 -8.62 -24.53
CA LEU A 536 -0.89 -7.86 -24.69
C LEU A 536 -0.40 -7.85 -26.15
N ALA A 537 -0.41 -8.99 -26.82
CA ALA A 537 -0.02 -9.12 -28.23
C ALA A 537 -1.02 -8.40 -29.16
N GLN A 538 -2.33 -8.54 -28.92
CA GLN A 538 -3.35 -7.82 -29.68
C GLN A 538 -3.20 -6.30 -29.56
N ARG A 539 -2.94 -5.77 -28.35
CA ARG A 539 -2.82 -4.33 -28.10
C ARG A 539 -1.48 -3.76 -28.58
N VAL A 540 -0.41 -4.55 -28.54
CA VAL A 540 0.95 -4.16 -28.93
C VAL A 540 1.56 -5.27 -29.80
N PRO A 541 1.47 -5.20 -31.14
CA PRO A 541 1.88 -6.32 -32.01
C PRO A 541 3.32 -6.82 -31.80
N ALA A 542 4.25 -5.96 -31.37
CA ALA A 542 5.61 -6.38 -31.02
C ALA A 542 5.65 -7.43 -29.89
N PHE A 543 4.66 -7.44 -28.99
CA PHE A 543 4.54 -8.38 -27.88
C PHE A 543 4.17 -9.81 -28.31
N GLU A 544 3.82 -10.07 -29.58
CA GLU A 544 3.85 -11.42 -30.16
C GLU A 544 5.23 -12.10 -29.96
N THR A 545 6.30 -11.31 -29.94
CA THR A 545 7.68 -11.84 -29.83
C THR A 545 8.22 -11.91 -28.40
N LEU A 546 7.46 -11.44 -27.39
CA LEU A 546 7.96 -11.26 -26.01
C LEU A 546 8.53 -12.55 -25.40
N LYS A 547 9.39 -12.39 -24.39
CA LYS A 547 9.91 -13.50 -23.58
C LYS A 547 9.81 -13.16 -22.10
N VAL A 548 8.98 -13.90 -21.36
CA VAL A 548 8.92 -13.83 -19.88
C VAL A 548 10.29 -14.18 -19.30
N ARG A 549 10.74 -13.40 -18.32
CA ARG A 549 12.02 -13.56 -17.61
C ARG A 549 11.85 -13.96 -16.15
N SER A 550 10.81 -13.45 -15.49
CA SER A 550 10.42 -13.85 -14.15
C SER A 550 8.93 -13.56 -13.93
N ALA A 551 8.39 -14.06 -12.84
CA ALA A 551 7.05 -13.74 -12.37
C ALA A 551 6.99 -13.89 -10.84
N TRP A 552 6.01 -13.25 -10.22
CA TRP A 552 5.69 -13.40 -8.80
C TRP A 552 4.18 -13.27 -8.58
N ALA A 553 3.71 -13.67 -7.41
CA ALA A 553 2.37 -13.36 -6.94
C ALA A 553 2.43 -12.36 -5.78
N GLY A 554 1.37 -11.59 -5.59
CA GLY A 554 1.16 -10.76 -4.41
C GLY A 554 -0.31 -10.74 -4.00
N TYR A 555 -0.58 -10.16 -2.83
CA TYR A 555 -1.94 -10.01 -2.31
C TYR A 555 -2.49 -8.62 -2.57
N TYR A 556 -3.74 -8.53 -3.04
CA TYR A 556 -4.58 -7.36 -2.80
C TYR A 556 -5.28 -7.51 -1.45
N ASP A 557 -5.37 -6.40 -0.70
CA ASP A 557 -6.22 -6.24 0.46
C ASP A 557 -7.64 -5.90 0.00
N TYR A 558 -8.33 -6.88 -0.56
CA TYR A 558 -9.53 -6.68 -1.37
C TYR A 558 -10.76 -6.49 -0.50
N ASN A 559 -11.45 -5.36 -0.64
CA ASN A 559 -12.74 -5.12 -0.02
C ASN A 559 -13.87 -5.72 -0.88
N THR A 560 -14.48 -6.79 -0.38
CA THR A 560 -15.55 -7.55 -1.05
C THR A 560 -16.89 -6.80 -1.18
N PHE A 561 -17.09 -5.70 -0.45
CA PHE A 561 -18.34 -4.94 -0.45
C PHE A 561 -18.41 -3.96 -1.63
N ASP A 562 -17.42 -3.10 -1.78
CA ASP A 562 -17.39 -2.02 -2.79
C ASP A 562 -15.99 -1.70 -3.35
N GLN A 563 -14.98 -2.54 -3.05
CA GLN A 563 -13.58 -2.42 -3.48
C GLN A 563 -12.83 -1.16 -2.99
N ASN A 564 -13.48 -0.24 -2.26
CA ASN A 564 -12.87 0.99 -1.77
C ASN A 564 -12.26 0.87 -0.37
N GLY A 565 -11.36 1.79 -0.04
CA GLY A 565 -10.68 1.82 1.26
C GLY A 565 -11.61 1.83 2.48
N VAL A 566 -11.04 1.45 3.62
CA VAL A 566 -11.64 1.55 4.96
C VAL A 566 -10.72 2.38 5.83
N VAL A 567 -11.21 3.55 6.23
CA VAL A 567 -10.42 4.60 6.88
C VAL A 567 -11.17 5.15 8.09
N GLY A 568 -10.45 5.40 9.19
CA GLY A 568 -11.04 5.97 10.40
C GLY A 568 -11.55 4.94 11.42
N PRO A 569 -12.33 5.37 12.43
CA PRO A 569 -12.65 4.55 13.61
C PRO A 569 -13.68 3.45 13.35
N HIS A 570 -13.61 2.38 14.15
CA HIS A 570 -14.71 1.41 14.28
C HIS A 570 -15.74 1.90 15.31
N PRO A 571 -17.04 2.01 14.96
CA PRO A 571 -18.05 2.67 15.80
C PRO A 571 -18.31 1.97 17.15
N LEU A 572 -18.02 0.67 17.28
CA LEU A 572 -18.23 -0.10 18.52
C LEU A 572 -16.94 -0.61 19.18
N VAL A 573 -15.77 -0.31 18.61
CA VAL A 573 -14.46 -0.63 19.21
C VAL A 573 -13.71 0.70 19.28
N VAL A 574 -13.97 1.44 20.36
CA VAL A 574 -13.85 2.92 20.40
C VAL A 574 -12.44 3.47 20.27
N ASN A 575 -11.44 2.59 20.22
CA ASN A 575 -10.04 2.92 20.02
C ASN A 575 -9.34 2.05 18.96
N MET A 576 -10.10 1.40 18.07
CA MET A 576 -9.57 0.76 16.85
C MET A 576 -9.91 1.61 15.62
N TYR A 577 -8.89 1.90 14.80
CA TYR A 577 -9.01 2.62 13.53
C TYR A 577 -8.50 1.75 12.38
N PHE A 578 -8.96 2.01 11.16
CA PHE A 578 -8.58 1.29 9.93
C PHE A 578 -7.73 2.14 8.99
N ALA A 579 -6.82 1.48 8.27
CA ALA A 579 -6.08 2.00 7.13
C ALA A 579 -5.82 0.84 6.15
N THR A 580 -6.88 0.33 5.50
CA THR A 580 -6.85 -0.96 4.78
C THR A 580 -8.03 -1.12 3.81
N GLY A 581 -8.02 -2.12 2.94
CA GLY A 581 -9.15 -2.49 2.08
C GLY A 581 -9.11 -1.85 0.68
N PHE A 582 -7.94 -1.37 0.26
CA PHE A 582 -7.78 -0.55 -0.94
C PHE A 582 -7.59 -1.37 -2.22
N SER A 583 -7.86 -2.68 -2.20
CA SER A 583 -8.08 -3.52 -3.39
C SER A 583 -7.09 -3.32 -4.56
N GLY A 584 -5.80 -3.08 -4.25
CA GLY A 584 -4.73 -2.83 -5.23
C GLY A 584 -4.22 -1.39 -5.32
N HIS A 585 -5.01 -0.37 -5.00
CA HIS A 585 -4.60 1.04 -5.07
C HIS A 585 -4.00 1.61 -3.76
N GLY A 586 -3.95 0.83 -2.68
CA GLY A 586 -3.49 1.28 -1.36
C GLY A 586 -2.04 1.78 -1.29
N LEU A 587 -1.16 1.34 -2.20
CA LEU A 587 0.22 1.83 -2.28
C LEU A 587 0.28 3.33 -2.64
N GLN A 588 -0.46 3.73 -3.68
CA GLN A 588 -0.35 5.09 -4.22
C GLN A 588 -1.02 6.12 -3.30
N GLN A 589 -2.08 5.72 -2.57
CA GLN A 589 -2.84 6.59 -1.67
C GLN A 589 -2.29 6.61 -0.23
N ALA A 590 -1.34 5.73 0.13
CA ALA A 590 -0.82 5.61 1.50
C ALA A 590 -0.36 6.96 2.12
N PRO A 591 0.32 7.89 1.41
CA PRO A 591 0.68 9.19 1.96
C PRO A 591 -0.52 10.02 2.44
N ALA A 592 -1.61 10.05 1.68
CA ALA A 592 -2.83 10.79 2.04
C ALA A 592 -3.65 10.06 3.12
N VAL A 593 -3.83 8.74 2.99
CA VAL A 593 -4.58 7.93 3.96
C VAL A 593 -3.95 7.98 5.35
N GLY A 594 -2.62 7.90 5.43
CA GLY A 594 -1.91 8.01 6.72
C GLY A 594 -2.14 9.35 7.41
N ARG A 595 -2.25 10.44 6.63
CA ARG A 595 -2.58 11.77 7.14
C ARG A 595 -4.01 11.83 7.67
N ALA A 596 -4.99 11.34 6.89
CA ALA A 596 -6.38 11.36 7.28
C ALA A 596 -6.66 10.55 8.57
N VAL A 597 -5.99 9.40 8.75
CA VAL A 597 -6.06 8.63 10.00
C VAL A 597 -5.38 9.35 11.16
N ALA A 598 -4.23 10.00 10.94
CA ALA A 598 -3.58 10.79 11.99
C ALA A 598 -4.44 12.02 12.40
N GLU A 599 -5.05 12.72 11.46
CA GLU A 599 -6.01 13.81 11.73
C GLU A 599 -7.21 13.32 12.54
N MET A 600 -7.80 12.18 12.15
CA MET A 600 -8.91 11.54 12.85
C MET A 600 -8.54 11.05 14.27
N VAL A 601 -7.28 10.66 14.50
CA VAL A 601 -6.76 10.27 15.83
C VAL A 601 -6.44 11.48 16.72
N LEU A 602 -5.94 12.58 16.15
CA LEU A 602 -5.42 13.73 16.92
C LEU A 602 -6.43 14.86 17.14
N GLU A 603 -7.33 15.08 16.18
CA GLU A 603 -8.34 16.15 16.19
C GLU A 603 -9.78 15.61 16.07
N GLY A 604 -9.96 14.28 16.08
CA GLY A 604 -11.27 13.62 16.10
C GLY A 604 -12.12 13.76 14.83
N SER A 605 -11.55 14.30 13.74
CA SER A 605 -12.22 14.52 12.46
C SER A 605 -11.20 14.69 11.33
N PHE A 606 -11.57 14.34 10.10
CA PHE A 606 -10.75 14.59 8.91
C PHE A 606 -10.60 16.11 8.68
N GLN A 607 -9.40 16.61 8.36
CA GLN A 607 -9.14 18.04 8.17
C GLN A 607 -8.78 18.39 6.70
N THR A 608 -8.04 17.50 6.02
CA THR A 608 -7.44 17.82 4.71
C THR A 608 -8.20 17.26 3.51
N ILE A 609 -8.77 16.06 3.65
CA ILE A 609 -9.61 15.38 2.66
C ILE A 609 -10.72 14.71 3.46
N ASP A 610 -11.99 14.95 3.12
CA ASP A 610 -13.08 14.25 3.79
C ASP A 610 -13.18 12.81 3.26
N LEU A 611 -12.96 11.84 4.17
CA LEU A 611 -13.07 10.40 3.89
C LEU A 611 -14.24 9.76 4.66
N ASN A 612 -15.24 10.55 5.07
CA ASN A 612 -16.50 10.05 5.63
C ASN A 612 -17.12 8.92 4.77
N PRO A 613 -17.12 8.95 3.41
CA PRO A 613 -17.57 7.83 2.60
C PRO A 613 -16.80 6.52 2.80
N PHE A 614 -15.56 6.56 3.31
CA PHE A 614 -14.72 5.38 3.55
C PHE A 614 -14.75 4.89 5.01
N LEU A 615 -15.64 5.43 5.85
CA LEU A 615 -15.89 4.91 7.20
C LEU A 615 -16.45 3.47 7.18
N PHE A 616 -16.28 2.76 8.30
CA PHE A 616 -16.79 1.40 8.49
C PHE A 616 -18.33 1.33 8.54
N SER A 617 -19.00 2.39 8.98
CA SER A 617 -20.47 2.46 9.14
C SER A 617 -21.24 2.12 7.87
N ARG A 618 -20.68 2.44 6.70
CA ARG A 618 -21.30 2.17 5.39
C ARG A 618 -21.66 0.70 5.16
N PHE A 619 -20.88 -0.23 5.73
CA PHE A 619 -21.11 -1.67 5.65
C PHE A 619 -22.36 -2.14 6.39
N TYR A 620 -22.76 -1.42 7.44
CA TYR A 620 -24.01 -1.63 8.17
C TYR A 620 -25.18 -0.92 7.50
N LEU A 621 -24.96 0.30 6.98
CA LEU A 621 -25.98 1.10 6.30
C LEU A 621 -26.34 0.58 4.89
N GLY A 622 -25.50 -0.29 4.30
CA GLY A 622 -25.66 -0.77 2.92
C GLY A 622 -25.15 0.22 1.85
N GLU A 623 -24.46 1.28 2.27
CA GLU A 623 -24.01 2.39 1.42
C GLU A 623 -22.72 2.01 0.69
N LYS A 624 -22.85 1.50 -0.54
CA LYS A 624 -21.69 1.23 -1.41
C LYS A 624 -21.13 2.50 -1.99
N VAL A 625 -19.82 2.69 -1.84
CA VAL A 625 -19.06 3.72 -2.55
C VAL A 625 -18.27 3.03 -3.65
N GLN A 626 -18.80 3.02 -4.88
CA GLN A 626 -18.29 2.20 -5.98
C GLN A 626 -17.53 3.02 -7.02
N GLU A 627 -16.33 2.55 -7.38
CA GLU A 627 -15.58 3.04 -8.55
C GLU A 627 -16.16 2.50 -9.87
N HIS A 628 -16.21 3.34 -10.90
CA HIS A 628 -16.83 3.03 -12.19
C HIS A 628 -15.79 3.00 -13.32
N ASN A 629 -15.66 1.84 -14.00
CA ASN A 629 -14.71 1.62 -15.09
C ASN A 629 -13.24 1.90 -14.68
N ILE A 630 -12.84 1.32 -13.54
CA ILE A 630 -11.52 1.38 -12.92
C ILE A 630 -11.04 -0.06 -12.67
N ILE A 631 -9.73 -0.31 -12.87
CA ILE A 631 -8.95 -1.50 -12.41
C ILE A 631 -8.34 -1.29 -11.02
#